data_AF-A0A3C0WVY1-F1
#
_entry.id   AF-A0A3C0WVY1-F1
#
_cell.length_a   1.000
_cell.length_b   1.000
_cell.length_c   1.000
_cell.angle_alpha   90.00
_cell.angle_beta   90.00
_cell.angle_gamma   90.00
#
_symmetry.space_group_name_H-M   'P 1'
#
loop_
_entity.id
_entity.type
_entity.pdbx_description
1 polymer ?
#
loop_
_entity_poly.entity_id
_entity_poly.type
_entity_poly.pdbx_seq_one_letter_code
_entity_poly.pdbx_strand_id
1 'polypeptide(L)' 'MGTYLNPTNDNFREDAYDGKYVDKTGMLAIMDKRIGTKRKFACVSRPRRFGKTMAGNMLSAYYLLQMRLLSAVQ' A
#
# COMPACT_ATOMS: atom_id res chain seq x y z
N MET A 1 7.48 -16.87 3.34
CA MET A 1 6.80 -15.81 4.10
C MET A 1 7.76 -14.65 4.22
N GLY A 2 7.40 -13.45 3.76
CA GLY A 2 8.18 -12.23 3.97
C GLY A 2 7.45 -11.35 4.97
N THR A 3 8.08 -11.03 6.09
CA THR A 3 7.57 -10.07 7.06
C THR A 3 7.77 -8.68 6.48
N TYR A 4 6.70 -8.01 6.04
CA TYR A 4 6.76 -6.66 5.47
C TYR A 4 6.77 -5.66 6.64
N LEU A 5 7.95 -5.48 7.25
CA LEU A 5 8.12 -4.63 8.44
C LEU A 5 8.62 -3.26 7.99
N ASN A 6 7.72 -2.28 7.99
CA ASN A 6 7.95 -0.87 7.61
C ASN A 6 8.87 -0.65 6.39
N PRO A 7 8.47 -1.15 5.22
CA PRO A 7 9.25 -0.95 4.01
C PRO A 7 9.16 0.51 3.56
N THR A 8 10.30 1.00 3.12
CA THR A 8 10.45 2.25 2.40
C THR A 8 9.64 2.22 1.09
N ASN A 9 9.57 3.38 0.45
CA ASN A 9 8.91 3.55 -0.86
C ASN A 9 9.65 2.83 -2.00
N ASP A 10 10.78 2.18 -1.75
CA ASP A 10 11.65 1.60 -2.79
C ASP A 10 10.94 0.48 -3.56
N ASN A 11 10.20 -0.40 -2.87
CA ASN A 11 9.46 -1.48 -3.51
C ASN A 11 8.36 -0.96 -4.47
N PHE A 12 7.67 0.12 -4.08
CA PHE A 12 6.67 0.73 -4.95
C PHE A 12 7.34 1.45 -6.13
N ARG A 13 8.49 2.09 -5.88
CA ARG A 13 9.28 2.75 -6.92
C ARG A 13 9.71 1.74 -7.98
N GLU A 14 10.27 0.60 -7.59
CA GLU A 14 10.62 -0.50 -8.50
C GLU A 14 9.40 -1.01 -9.29
N ASP A 15 8.29 -1.29 -8.59
CA ASP A 15 7.04 -1.74 -9.22
C ASP A 15 6.50 -0.73 -10.25
N ALA A 16 6.62 0.57 -9.97
CA ALA A 16 6.17 1.64 -10.85
C ALA A 16 7.05 1.77 -12.11
N TYR A 17 8.36 1.50 -11.99
CA TYR A 17 9.32 1.59 -13.10
C TYR A 17 9.46 0.29 -13.90
N ASP A 18 9.02 -0.88 -13.39
CA ASP A 18 9.12 -2.18 -14.09
C ASP A 18 8.18 -2.32 -15.33
N GLY A 19 7.43 -1.26 -15.68
CA GLY A 19 6.54 -1.22 -16.86
C GLY A 19 5.31 -2.13 -16.78
N LYS A 20 5.19 -2.95 -15.73
CA LYS A 20 4.05 -3.83 -15.43
C LYS A 20 3.12 -3.26 -14.35
N TYR A 21 3.26 -1.96 -14.04
CA TYR A 21 2.45 -1.31 -13.04
C TYR A 21 0.99 -1.22 -13.46
N VAL A 22 0.11 -1.73 -12.61
CA VAL A 22 -1.33 -1.56 -12.75
C VAL A 22 -1.79 -0.65 -11.62
N ASP A 23 -2.38 0.48 -11.98
CA ASP A 23 -2.97 1.40 -11.02
C ASP A 23 -4.08 0.71 -10.21
N LYS A 24 -3.97 0.82 -8.89
CA LYS A 24 -4.86 0.20 -7.90
C LYS A 24 -5.42 1.23 -6.91
N THR A 25 -5.27 2.51 -7.21
CA THR A 25 -5.75 3.64 -6.40
C THR A 25 -7.25 3.57 -6.11
N GLY A 26 -8.04 2.93 -6.97
CA GLY A 26 -9.47 2.69 -6.73
C GLY A 26 -9.80 1.97 -5.40
N MET A 27 -8.84 1.25 -4.79
CA MET A 27 -9.03 0.64 -3.47
C MET A 27 -8.79 1.60 -2.29
N LEU A 28 -8.17 2.76 -2.51
CA LEU A 28 -7.83 3.73 -1.45
C LEU A 28 -9.07 4.19 -0.69
N ALA A 29 -10.18 4.48 -1.38
CA ALA A 29 -11.42 4.91 -0.73
C ALA A 29 -11.98 3.89 0.28
N ILE A 30 -11.70 2.58 0.09
CA ILE A 30 -12.10 1.53 1.03
C ILE A 30 -11.11 1.44 2.18
N MET A 31 -9.81 1.58 1.89
CA MET A 31 -8.74 1.48 2.88
C MET A 31 -8.73 2.69 3.82
N ASP A 32 -8.94 3.90 3.31
CA ASP A 32 -9.03 5.13 4.09
C ASP A 32 -10.14 5.06 5.15
N LYS A 33 -11.28 4.45 4.83
CA LYS A 33 -12.38 4.25 5.78
C LYS A 33 -12.04 3.26 6.91
N ARG A 34 -11.05 2.39 6.71
CA ARG A 34 -10.68 1.32 7.67
C ARG A 34 -9.43 1.67 8.46
N ILE A 35 -8.51 2.43 7.89
CA ILE A 35 -7.28 2.87 8.54
C ILE A 35 -7.61 3.81 9.69
N GLY A 36 -6.84 3.70 10.78
CA GLY A 36 -7.13 4.40 12.04
C GLY A 36 -8.23 3.74 12.89
N THR A 37 -8.93 2.71 12.39
CA THR A 37 -9.97 2.01 13.18
C THR A 37 -9.45 0.72 13.84
N LYS A 38 -10.19 0.21 14.83
CA LYS A 38 -9.93 -1.12 15.43
C LYS A 38 -10.13 -2.28 14.43
N ARG A 39 -10.90 -2.07 13.35
CA ARG A 39 -11.21 -3.08 12.29
C ARG A 39 -10.42 -2.82 11.00
N LYS A 40 -9.14 -2.47 11.14
CA LYS A 40 -8.23 -2.12 10.03
C LYS A 40 -7.73 -3.31 9.19
N PHE A 41 -8.09 -4.54 9.55
CA PHE A 41 -7.57 -5.73 8.88
C PHE A 41 -8.29 -5.97 7.54
N ALA A 42 -7.52 -6.32 6.52
CA ALA A 42 -8.01 -6.69 5.20
C ALA A 42 -7.41 -8.04 4.78
N CYS A 43 -8.23 -8.91 4.20
CA CYS A 43 -7.81 -10.21 3.68
C CYS A 43 -8.03 -10.25 2.17
N VAL A 44 -7.03 -10.73 1.44
CA VAL A 44 -7.12 -10.93 -0.02
C VAL A 44 -6.88 -12.41 -0.34
N SER A 45 -7.95 -13.17 -0.49
CA SER A 45 -7.95 -14.63 -0.70
C SER A 45 -7.67 -15.08 -2.14
N ARG A 46 -7.29 -14.17 -3.03
CA ARG A 46 -7.17 -14.44 -4.47
C ARG A 46 -5.96 -15.34 -4.81
N PRO A 47 -5.85 -15.90 -6.04
CA PRO A 47 -4.75 -16.78 -6.45
C PRO A 47 -3.36 -16.12 -6.52
N ARG A 48 -2.31 -16.91 -6.77
CA ARG A 48 -0.94 -16.42 -7.03
C ARG A 48 -0.94 -15.45 -8.23
N ARG A 49 -0.04 -14.46 -8.22
CA ARG A 49 0.10 -13.41 -9.26
C ARG A 49 -1.11 -12.49 -9.46
N PHE A 50 -2.08 -12.48 -8.53
CA PHE A 50 -3.19 -11.52 -8.53
C PHE A 50 -2.78 -10.06 -8.20
N GLY A 51 -1.48 -9.73 -8.22
CA GLY A 51 -1.01 -8.37 -7.92
C GLY A 51 -1.21 -7.90 -6.47
N LYS A 52 -1.38 -8.84 -5.51
CA LYS A 52 -1.50 -8.52 -4.07
C LYS A 52 -0.28 -7.78 -3.52
N THR A 53 0.93 -8.20 -3.90
CA THR A 53 2.18 -7.56 -3.45
C THR A 53 2.25 -6.11 -3.93
N MET A 54 2.01 -5.88 -5.23
CA MET A 54 1.99 -4.52 -5.78
C MET A 54 0.89 -3.64 -5.16
N ALA A 55 -0.26 -4.21 -4.79
CA ALA A 55 -1.27 -3.47 -4.03
C ALA A 55 -0.74 -3.06 -2.64
N GLY A 56 -0.05 -3.96 -1.95
CA GLY A 56 0.58 -3.67 -0.66
C GLY A 56 1.68 -2.62 -0.75
N ASN A 57 2.55 -2.71 -1.76
CA ASN A 57 3.61 -1.73 -2.02
C ASN A 57 3.02 -0.34 -2.27
N MET A 58 2.00 -0.24 -3.13
CA MET A 58 1.28 1.02 -3.39
C MET A 58 0.65 1.60 -2.12
N LEU A 59 -0.06 0.79 -1.34
CA LEU A 59 -0.69 1.26 -0.09
C LEU A 59 0.36 1.74 0.92
N SER A 60 1.46 1.01 1.07
CA SER A 60 2.56 1.39 1.97
C SER A 60 3.15 2.74 1.58
N ALA A 61 3.43 2.94 0.29
CA ALA A 61 3.95 4.20 -0.24
C ALA A 61 2.99 5.38 0.00
N TYR A 62 1.70 5.19 -0.28
CA TYR A 62 0.68 6.22 -0.12
C TYR A 62 0.55 6.70 1.33
N TYR A 63 0.37 5.78 2.29
CA TYR A 63 0.17 6.17 3.69
C TYR A 63 1.45 6.66 4.36
N LEU A 64 2.63 6.16 3.95
CA LEU A 64 3.91 6.67 4.44
C LEU A 64 4.13 8.13 4.01
N LEU A 65 3.77 8.47 2.76
CA LEU A 65 3.79 9.85 2.29
C LEU A 65 2.78 10.72 3.06
N GLN A 66 1.55 10.23 3.25
CA GLN A 66 0.50 10.95 3.97
C GLN A 66 0.90 11.25 5.42
N MET A 67 1.44 10.27 6.15
CA MET A 67 1.93 10.48 7.51
C MET A 67 3.08 11.49 7.56
N ARG A 68 4.00 11.43 6.58
CA ARG A 68 5.13 12.36 6.50
C ARG A 68 4.67 13.80 6.26
N LEU A 69 3.67 14.00 5.41
CA LEU A 69 3.06 15.31 5.18
C LEU A 69 2.37 15.83 6.45
N LEU A 70 1.63 14.99 7.17
CA LEU A 70 1.00 15.39 8.44
C LEU A 70 2.04 15.77 9.49
N SER A 71 3.15 15.03 9.60
CA SER A 71 4.24 15.36 10.52
C SER A 71 5.03 16.61 10.16
N ALA A 72 4.97 17.06 8.90
CA ALA A 72 5.66 18.26 8.43
C ALA A 72 4.82 19.54 8.58
N VAL A 73 3.53 19.40 8.91
CA VAL A 73 2.58 20.51 9.12
C VAL A 73 2.39 20.83 10.63
N GLN A 74 2.92 19.98 11.52
CA GLN A 74 3.07 20.26 12.96
C GLN A 74 4.43 20.85 13.27
#